data_AF-A0A429MM74-F1
#
_entry.id   AF-A0A429MM74-F1
#
_cell.length_a   1.000
_cell.length_b   1.000
_cell.length_c   1.000
_cell.angle_alpha   90.00
_cell.angle_beta   90.00
_cell.angle_gamma   90.00
#
_symmetry.space_group_name_H-M   'P 1'
#
loop_
_entity.id
_entity.type
_entity.pdbx_description
1 polymer ?
#
loop_
_entity_poly.entity_id
_entity_poly.type
_entity_poly.pdbx_seq_one_letter_code
_entity_poly.pdbx_strand_id
1 'polypeptide(L)'
;MNASTKALIPVVQLSDHEQEVQRALQICNACRYCESFCAVFAAMTKRLEFNQADIHYMANLCHNCGACLHACQYAPPHEFGVNIPKAMAQVRLETYQEFATPQPLGRLYKSVGIPFVSALTLIFFFCMLAVVWYKGTDLFAGYQGNFYAIFPHNFLALLFGATFTVAIVLLGIGISKFWRQTSKVIHGKVEKPDLVQATQNVLTLKYLDGGHGKGCNEQDDRYT
;
A
#
# COMPACT_ATOMS: atom_id res chain seq x y z
N MET A 1 5.05 -36.60 -31.05
CA MET A 1 3.93 -36.24 -30.15
C MET A 1 4.21 -34.84 -29.61
N ASN A 2 3.74 -33.81 -30.30
CA ASN A 2 3.90 -32.41 -29.87
C ASN A 2 2.71 -32.03 -29.00
N ALA A 3 2.88 -32.10 -27.68
CA ALA A 3 1.92 -31.53 -26.76
C ALA A 3 1.94 -30.00 -26.93
N SER A 4 0.77 -29.44 -27.23
CA SER A 4 0.54 -28.01 -27.34
C SER A 4 0.91 -27.31 -26.02
N THR A 5 1.87 -26.39 -26.06
CA THR A 5 2.31 -25.54 -24.93
C THR A 5 1.21 -24.65 -24.32
N LYS A 6 -0.03 -24.73 -24.84
CA LYS A 6 -1.21 -24.04 -24.31
C LYS A 6 -1.84 -24.68 -23.06
N ALA A 7 -1.34 -25.83 -22.59
CA ALA A 7 -1.89 -26.56 -21.45
C ALA A 7 -0.97 -26.56 -20.21
N LEU A 8 -0.16 -25.52 -20.02
CA LEU A 8 0.49 -25.30 -18.71
C LEU A 8 -0.48 -24.49 -17.85
N ILE A 9 -1.01 -25.10 -16.79
CA ILE A 9 -1.66 -24.37 -15.71
C ILE A 9 -0.62 -23.37 -15.20
N PRO A 10 -0.84 -22.06 -15.30
CA PRO A 10 0.09 -21.10 -14.72
C PRO A 10 0.02 -21.29 -13.21
N VAL A 11 0.99 -22.00 -12.65
CA VAL A 11 1.21 -21.98 -11.21
C VAL A 11 1.67 -20.56 -10.92
N VAL A 12 0.75 -19.75 -10.39
CA VAL A 12 1.10 -18.41 -9.89
C VAL A 12 2.10 -18.63 -8.77
N GLN A 13 3.38 -18.40 -9.07
CA GLN A 13 4.45 -18.52 -8.11
C GLN A 13 4.36 -17.32 -7.17
N LEU A 14 4.14 -17.60 -5.89
CA LEU A 14 4.11 -16.57 -4.86
C LEU A 14 5.53 -16.01 -4.64
N SER A 15 5.66 -14.72 -4.40
CA SER A 15 6.90 -14.09 -3.92
C SER A 15 7.28 -14.64 -2.54
N ASP A 16 8.54 -14.46 -2.12
CA ASP A 16 8.97 -14.88 -0.78
C ASP A 16 8.15 -14.19 0.33
N HIS A 17 7.75 -12.93 0.12
CA HIS A 17 6.89 -12.19 1.04
C HIS A 17 5.46 -12.73 1.06
N GLU A 18 4.91 -13.07 -0.10
CA GLU A 18 3.59 -13.69 -0.21
C GLU A 18 3.58 -15.09 0.43
N GLN A 19 4.63 -15.89 0.24
CA GLN A 19 4.77 -17.21 0.87
C GLN A 19 4.83 -17.10 2.40
N GLU A 20 5.54 -16.10 2.93
CA GLU A 20 5.58 -15.86 4.37
C GLU A 20 4.22 -15.44 4.94
N VAL A 21 3.48 -14.57 4.22
CA VAL A 21 2.10 -14.24 4.61
C VAL A 21 1.20 -15.47 4.56
N GLN A 22 1.30 -16.30 3.51
CA GLN A 22 0.55 -17.54 3.39
C GLN A 22 0.80 -18.46 4.59
N ARG A 23 2.07 -18.71 4.93
CA ARG A 23 2.49 -19.53 6.08
C ARG A 23 1.93 -18.98 7.38
N ALA A 24 2.10 -17.68 7.63
CA ALA A 24 1.63 -17.03 8.84
C ALA A 24 0.10 -17.09 8.97
N LEU A 25 -0.64 -16.82 7.88
CA LEU A 25 -2.10 -16.92 7.85
C LEU A 25 -2.59 -18.36 8.07
N GLN A 26 -1.87 -19.36 7.56
CA GLN A 26 -2.23 -20.77 7.78
C GLN A 26 -2.09 -21.17 9.26
N ILE A 27 -1.03 -20.72 9.93
CA ILE A 27 -0.85 -20.90 11.38
C ILE A 27 -1.93 -20.12 12.14
N CYS A 28 -2.20 -18.87 11.76
CA CYS A 28 -3.25 -18.06 12.39
C CYS A 28 -4.64 -18.69 12.23
N ASN A 29 -4.97 -19.27 11.07
CA ASN A 29 -6.25 -19.91 10.81
C ASN A 29 -6.42 -21.23 11.59
N ALA A 30 -5.32 -21.89 11.94
CA ALA A 30 -5.34 -23.04 12.85
C ALA A 30 -5.50 -22.61 14.32
N CYS A 31 -4.80 -21.55 14.75
CA CYS A 31 -4.78 -21.11 16.14
C CYS A 31 -6.02 -20.31 16.56
N ARG A 32 -6.50 -19.40 15.69
CA ARG A 32 -7.68 -18.53 15.87
C ARG A 32 -7.75 -17.69 17.16
N TYR A 33 -6.69 -17.63 17.96
CA TYR A 33 -6.68 -16.89 19.23
C TYR A 33 -6.99 -15.38 19.05
N CYS A 34 -6.50 -14.77 17.97
CA CYS A 34 -6.67 -13.35 17.67
C CYS A 34 -7.88 -13.05 16.76
N GLU A 35 -8.81 -14.01 16.57
CA GLU A 35 -9.81 -13.93 15.49
C GLU A 35 -10.78 -12.75 15.59
N SER A 36 -10.95 -12.19 16.80
CA SER A 36 -11.87 -11.10 17.10
C SER A 36 -11.22 -9.72 17.13
N PHE A 37 -9.92 -9.60 16.88
CA PHE A 37 -9.21 -8.33 17.02
C PHE A 37 -9.65 -7.39 15.89
N CYS A 38 -9.19 -7.61 14.66
CA CYS A 38 -9.46 -6.70 13.55
C CYS A 38 -10.14 -7.38 12.34
N ALA A 39 -10.57 -6.57 11.37
CA ALA A 39 -11.26 -7.02 10.16
C ALA A 39 -10.48 -8.06 9.33
N VAL A 40 -9.13 -8.08 9.42
CA VAL A 40 -8.29 -9.05 8.72
C VAL A 40 -8.65 -10.47 9.16
N PHE A 41 -8.78 -10.73 10.46
CA PHE A 41 -9.02 -12.10 10.94
C PHE A 41 -10.46 -12.57 10.69
N ALA A 42 -11.43 -11.65 10.79
CA ALA A 42 -12.80 -11.92 10.38
C ALA A 42 -12.91 -12.27 8.88
N ALA A 43 -12.06 -11.67 8.05
CA ALA A 43 -11.98 -12.04 6.64
C ALA A 43 -11.19 -13.36 6.42
N MET A 44 -10.10 -13.56 7.15
CA MET A 44 -9.25 -14.75 7.06
C MET A 44 -10.02 -16.03 7.35
N THR A 45 -10.83 -16.06 8.40
CA THR A 45 -11.59 -17.24 8.84
C THR A 45 -12.66 -17.71 7.84
N LYS A 46 -12.99 -16.88 6.83
CA LYS A 46 -13.89 -17.26 5.73
C LYS A 46 -13.17 -18.00 4.60
N ARG A 47 -11.88 -18.30 4.74
CA ARG A 47 -11.04 -18.87 3.69
C ARG A 47 -10.36 -20.15 4.19
N LEU A 48 -10.26 -21.12 3.29
CA LEU A 48 -9.56 -22.39 3.53
C LEU A 48 -8.11 -22.32 3.05
N GLU A 49 -7.88 -21.59 1.97
CA GLU A 49 -6.57 -21.39 1.35
C GLU A 49 -6.31 -19.90 1.15
N PHE A 50 -5.04 -19.52 1.06
CA PHE A 50 -4.61 -18.14 0.85
C PHE A 50 -3.83 -18.06 -0.45
N ASN A 51 -4.53 -17.83 -1.57
CA ASN A 51 -3.87 -17.56 -2.85
C ASN A 51 -3.38 -16.10 -2.90
N GLN A 52 -2.69 -15.72 -3.98
CA GLN A 52 -2.13 -14.37 -4.15
C GLN A 52 -3.17 -13.25 -3.96
N ALA A 53 -4.37 -13.40 -4.53
CA ALA A 53 -5.41 -12.38 -4.43
C ALA A 53 -5.96 -12.26 -2.99
N ASP A 54 -6.05 -13.37 -2.26
CA ASP A 54 -6.37 -13.34 -0.83
C ASP A 54 -5.29 -12.65 -0.01
N ILE A 55 -4.02 -12.97 -0.27
CA ILE A 55 -2.86 -12.37 0.38
C ILE A 55 -2.84 -10.85 0.14
N HIS A 56 -3.03 -10.41 -1.10
CA HIS A 56 -3.12 -8.98 -1.46
C HIS A 56 -4.27 -8.26 -0.77
N TYR A 57 -5.44 -8.92 -0.71
CA TYR A 57 -6.61 -8.40 -0.01
C TYR A 57 -6.33 -8.23 1.49
N MET A 58 -5.76 -9.25 2.15
CA MET A 58 -5.43 -9.19 3.59
C MET A 58 -4.35 -8.15 3.89
N ALA A 59 -3.31 -8.07 3.07
CA ALA A 59 -2.21 -7.12 3.25
C ALA A 59 -2.70 -5.66 3.19
N ASN A 60 -3.69 -5.37 2.34
CA ASN A 60 -4.28 -4.04 2.20
C ASN A 60 -5.46 -3.78 3.15
N LEU A 61 -5.98 -4.81 3.82
CA LEU A 61 -6.91 -4.68 4.94
C LEU A 61 -6.19 -4.48 6.29
N CYS A 62 -4.91 -4.87 6.37
CA CYS A 62 -4.08 -4.69 7.56
C CYS A 62 -3.63 -3.24 7.72
N HIS A 63 -3.90 -2.64 8.90
CA HIS A 63 -3.44 -1.29 9.27
C HIS A 63 -2.19 -1.29 10.15
N ASN A 64 -1.54 -2.44 10.35
CA ASN A 64 -0.30 -2.56 11.12
C ASN A 64 -0.41 -2.07 12.58
N CYS A 65 -1.55 -2.31 13.24
CA CYS A 65 -1.81 -1.88 14.62
C CYS A 65 -1.05 -2.67 15.71
N GLY A 66 -0.36 -3.76 15.34
CA GLY A 66 0.43 -4.56 16.27
C GLY A 66 -0.34 -5.49 17.21
N ALA A 67 -1.62 -5.24 17.52
CA ALA A 67 -2.36 -5.98 18.56
C ALA A 67 -2.28 -7.51 18.42
N CYS A 68 -2.38 -8.04 17.19
CA CYS A 68 -2.27 -9.47 16.96
C CYS A 68 -0.86 -10.05 17.19
N LEU A 69 0.20 -9.24 17.04
CA LEU A 69 1.57 -9.64 17.34
C LEU A 69 1.77 -9.79 18.85
N HIS A 70 1.32 -8.80 19.62
CA HIS A 70 1.46 -8.79 21.09
C HIS A 70 0.64 -9.89 21.77
N ALA A 71 -0.50 -10.28 21.18
CA ALA A 71 -1.31 -11.40 21.67
C ALA A 71 -0.87 -12.77 21.13
N CYS A 72 0.09 -12.85 20.20
CA CYS A 72 0.40 -14.10 19.51
C CYS A 72 1.25 -15.03 20.39
N GLN A 73 0.75 -16.24 20.64
CA GLN A 73 1.51 -17.29 21.32
C GLN A 73 2.73 -17.78 20.51
N TYR A 74 2.72 -17.52 19.19
CA TYR A 74 3.75 -17.94 18.25
C TYR A 74 4.59 -16.77 17.73
N ALA A 75 4.48 -15.59 18.34
CA ALA A 75 5.37 -14.47 18.05
C ALA A 75 6.83 -14.83 18.39
N PRO A 76 7.82 -14.17 17.76
CA PRO A 76 9.21 -14.29 18.17
C PRO A 76 9.37 -14.07 19.70
N PRO A 77 10.18 -14.87 20.41
CA PRO A 77 11.19 -15.79 19.89
C PRO A 77 10.71 -17.24 19.62
N HIS A 78 9.39 -17.50 19.61
CA HIS A 78 8.86 -18.83 19.29
C HIS A 78 9.38 -19.32 17.91
N GLU A 79 9.59 -20.62 17.74
CA GLU A 79 10.18 -21.22 16.53
C GLU A 79 9.42 -20.89 15.24
N PHE A 80 8.09 -20.75 15.31
CA PHE A 80 7.26 -20.33 14.18
C PHE A 80 7.41 -18.84 13.82
N GLY A 81 7.91 -18.01 14.73
CA GLY A 81 8.25 -16.61 14.49
C GLY A 81 7.17 -15.77 13.82
N VAL A 82 5.89 -16.00 14.15
CA VAL A 82 4.75 -15.40 13.45
C VAL A 82 4.74 -13.88 13.67
N ASN A 83 4.89 -13.12 12.59
CA ASN A 83 4.79 -11.66 12.62
C ASN A 83 3.91 -11.15 11.47
N ILE A 84 2.60 -11.23 11.68
CA ILE A 84 1.58 -10.79 10.71
C ILE A 84 1.77 -9.33 10.29
N PRO A 85 1.94 -8.34 11.21
CA PRO A 85 2.09 -6.94 10.81
C PRO A 85 3.27 -6.73 9.84
N LYS A 86 4.44 -7.30 10.15
CA LYS A 86 5.63 -7.20 9.30
C LYS A 86 5.43 -7.87 7.93
N ALA A 87 4.94 -9.11 7.92
CA ALA A 87 4.75 -9.86 6.67
C ALA A 87 3.74 -9.16 5.75
N MET A 88 2.61 -8.69 6.31
CA MET A 88 1.59 -7.95 5.56
C MET A 88 2.13 -6.61 5.02
N ALA A 89 2.95 -5.90 5.81
CA ALA A 89 3.54 -4.63 5.36
C ALA A 89 4.47 -4.81 4.16
N GLN A 90 5.23 -5.91 4.11
CA GLN A 90 6.11 -6.24 2.98
C GLN A 90 5.29 -6.50 1.71
N VAL A 91 4.29 -7.39 1.78
CA VAL A 91 3.39 -7.66 0.64
C VAL A 91 2.66 -6.39 0.21
N ARG A 92 2.17 -5.56 1.14
CA ARG A 92 1.47 -4.31 0.81
C ARG A 92 2.34 -3.40 -0.05
N LEU A 93 3.64 -3.28 0.26
CA LEU A 93 4.58 -2.52 -0.56
C LEU A 93 4.72 -3.11 -1.97
N GLU A 94 4.77 -4.44 -2.09
CA GLU A 94 4.81 -5.11 -3.40
C GLU A 94 3.54 -4.82 -4.21
N THR A 95 2.36 -4.85 -3.58
CA THR A 95 1.09 -4.54 -4.26
C THR A 95 1.05 -3.11 -4.78
N TYR A 96 1.62 -2.13 -4.06
CA TYR A 96 1.68 -0.74 -4.54
C TYR A 96 2.52 -0.62 -5.81
N GLN A 97 3.62 -1.36 -5.88
CA GLN A 97 4.49 -1.38 -7.05
C GLN A 97 3.86 -2.14 -8.22
N GLU A 98 3.19 -3.26 -7.94
CA GLU A 98 2.52 -4.09 -8.94
C GLU A 98 1.29 -3.39 -9.54
N PHE A 99 0.50 -2.67 -8.74
CA PHE A 99 -0.68 -1.95 -9.24
C PHE A 99 -0.37 -0.54 -9.75
N ALA A 100 0.87 -0.06 -9.59
CA ALA A 100 1.31 1.22 -10.13
C ALA A 100 1.10 1.27 -11.65
N THR A 101 0.65 2.43 -12.14
CA THR A 101 0.45 2.71 -13.56
C THR A 101 1.20 3.97 -13.92
N PRO A 102 2.00 3.99 -15.02
CA PRO A 102 2.30 2.87 -15.91
C PRO A 102 3.28 1.85 -15.28
N GLN A 103 3.11 0.57 -15.64
CA GLN A 103 3.87 -0.57 -15.07
C GLN A 103 5.40 -0.44 -15.15
N PRO A 104 6.00 0.06 -16.25
CA PRO A 104 7.45 0.22 -16.32
C PRO A 104 8.00 1.18 -15.26
N LEU A 105 7.26 2.24 -14.93
CA LEU A 105 7.67 3.17 -13.88
C LEU A 105 7.57 2.54 -12.48
N GLY A 106 6.57 1.69 -12.24
CA GLY A 106 6.50 0.89 -11.01
C GLY A 106 7.71 -0.02 -10.82
N ARG A 107 8.14 -0.69 -11.89
CA ARG A 107 9.35 -1.54 -11.87
C ARG A 107 10.62 -0.73 -11.66
N LEU A 108 10.74 0.42 -12.31
CA LEU A 108 11.87 1.34 -12.13
C LEU A 108 11.93 1.83 -10.68
N TYR A 109 10.78 2.18 -10.09
CA TYR A 109 10.72 2.60 -8.69
C TYR A 109 11.12 1.47 -7.75
N LYS A 110 10.73 0.22 -8.03
CA LYS A 110 11.15 -0.97 -7.25
C LYS A 110 12.67 -1.17 -7.26
N SER A 111 13.34 -0.94 -8.39
CA SER A 111 14.78 -1.20 -8.51
C SER A 111 15.68 -0.03 -8.13
N VAL A 112 15.28 1.21 -8.45
CA VAL A 112 16.13 2.41 -8.31
C VAL A 112 15.39 3.64 -7.79
N GLY A 113 14.25 3.47 -7.11
CA GLY A 113 13.38 4.58 -6.67
C GLY A 113 14.12 5.66 -5.88
N ILE A 114 14.86 5.28 -4.83
CA ILE A 114 15.61 6.24 -3.99
C ILE A 114 16.69 6.97 -4.80
N PRO A 115 17.62 6.30 -5.50
CA PRO A 115 18.60 6.97 -6.36
C PRO A 115 17.96 7.90 -7.40
N PHE A 116 16.86 7.47 -8.03
CA PHE A 116 16.17 8.24 -9.06
C PHE A 116 15.59 9.56 -8.53
N VAL A 117 14.86 9.50 -7.40
CA VAL A 117 14.29 10.70 -6.77
C VAL A 117 15.39 11.62 -6.24
N SER A 118 16.43 11.05 -5.63
CA SER A 118 17.60 11.82 -5.17
C SER A 118 18.30 12.53 -6.32
N ALA A 119 18.51 11.86 -7.45
CA ALA A 119 19.12 12.45 -8.64
C ALA A 119 18.28 13.60 -9.20
N LEU A 120 16.95 13.43 -9.36
CA LEU A 120 16.05 14.49 -9.81
C LEU A 120 16.08 15.71 -8.87
N THR A 121 16.10 15.47 -7.56
CA THR A 121 16.16 16.53 -6.55
C THR A 121 17.48 17.30 -6.63
N LEU A 122 18.61 16.60 -6.76
CA LEU A 122 19.93 17.21 -6.92
C LEU A 122 20.03 17.99 -8.23
N ILE A 123 19.55 17.44 -9.35
CA ILE A 123 19.52 18.13 -10.64
C ILE A 123 18.73 19.43 -10.52
N PHE A 124 17.52 19.39 -9.95
CA PHE A 124 16.70 20.58 -9.74
C PHE A 124 17.44 21.63 -8.88
N PHE A 125 18.07 21.20 -7.79
CA PHE A 125 18.87 22.07 -6.92
C PHE A 125 20.04 22.73 -7.68
N PHE A 126 20.82 21.97 -8.43
CA PHE A 126 21.93 22.51 -9.23
C PHE A 126 21.47 23.42 -10.36
N CYS A 127 20.33 23.13 -10.99
CA CYS A 127 19.70 24.03 -11.96
C CYS A 127 19.31 25.36 -11.32
N MET A 128 18.70 25.34 -10.13
CA MET A 128 18.37 26.56 -9.39
C MET A 128 19.63 27.36 -9.03
N LEU A 129 20.69 26.70 -8.56
CA LEU A 129 21.98 27.34 -8.29
C LEU A 129 22.60 27.97 -9.54
N ALA A 130 22.55 27.28 -10.69
CA ALA A 130 23.07 27.79 -11.95
C ALA A 130 22.31 29.04 -12.42
N VAL A 131 20.99 29.08 -12.25
CA VAL A 131 20.16 30.25 -12.55
C VAL A 131 20.54 31.44 -11.67
N VAL A 132 20.69 31.22 -10.36
CA VAL A 132 21.12 32.27 -9.41
C VAL A 132 22.53 32.75 -9.74
N TRP A 133 23.45 31.85 -10.10
CA TRP A 133 24.80 32.23 -10.50
C TRP A 133 24.83 33.08 -11.77
N TYR A 134 24.00 32.76 -12.76
CA TYR A 134 23.95 33.50 -14.03
C TYR A 134 23.19 34.83 -13.96
N LYS A 135 22.09 34.90 -13.20
CA LYS A 135 21.23 36.10 -13.09
C LYS A 135 21.53 36.97 -11.86
N GLY A 136 22.41 36.52 -10.97
CA GLY A 136 22.65 37.14 -9.68
C GLY A 136 21.53 36.88 -8.67
N THR A 137 21.73 37.36 -7.44
CA THR A 137 20.76 37.22 -6.34
C THR A 137 19.57 38.18 -6.42
N ASP A 138 19.59 39.13 -7.35
CA ASP A 138 18.58 40.20 -7.50
C ASP A 138 17.34 39.79 -8.30
N LEU A 139 17.16 38.49 -8.55
CA LEU A 139 16.02 37.92 -9.28
C LEU A 139 14.66 38.43 -8.80
N PHE A 140 14.51 38.73 -7.51
CA PHE A 140 13.28 39.25 -6.91
C PHE A 140 13.28 40.76 -6.67
N ALA A 141 14.46 41.40 -6.65
CA ALA A 141 14.61 42.83 -6.39
C ALA A 141 14.05 43.67 -7.55
N GLY A 142 14.24 43.23 -8.80
CA GLY A 142 13.71 43.90 -9.99
C GLY A 142 12.17 43.86 -10.11
N TYR A 143 11.50 42.99 -9.34
CA TYR A 143 10.04 42.81 -9.38
C TYR A 143 9.32 43.32 -8.12
N GLN A 144 9.97 44.15 -7.29
CA GLN A 144 9.38 44.71 -6.06
C GLN A 144 8.82 43.64 -5.11
N GLY A 145 9.41 42.44 -5.10
CA GLY A 145 8.90 41.32 -4.29
C GLY A 145 7.59 40.67 -4.81
N ASN A 146 7.11 41.05 -6.00
CA ASN A 146 5.92 40.43 -6.59
C ASN A 146 6.26 39.05 -7.20
N PHE A 147 6.07 38.01 -6.38
CA PHE A 147 6.28 36.61 -6.78
C PHE A 147 5.53 36.21 -8.07
N TYR A 148 4.30 36.70 -8.25
CA TYR A 148 3.47 36.34 -9.40
C TYR A 148 3.93 36.99 -10.72
N ALA A 149 4.82 37.98 -10.67
CA ALA A 149 5.47 38.49 -11.87
C ALA A 149 6.47 37.48 -12.47
N ILE A 150 7.05 36.62 -11.62
CA ILE A 150 8.00 35.58 -12.02
C ILE A 150 7.28 34.23 -12.22
N PHE A 151 6.34 33.91 -11.32
CA PHE A 151 5.53 32.69 -11.38
C PHE A 151 4.04 33.05 -11.47
N PRO A 152 3.50 33.29 -12.67
CA PRO A 152 2.11 33.68 -12.84
C PRO A 152 1.14 32.71 -12.16
N HIS A 153 0.09 33.23 -11.52
CA HIS A 153 -0.88 32.40 -10.79
C HIS A 153 -1.47 31.29 -11.67
N ASN A 154 -1.86 31.62 -12.90
CA ASN A 154 -2.41 30.66 -13.85
C ASN A 154 -1.41 29.55 -14.23
N PHE A 155 -0.12 29.88 -14.29
CA PHE A 155 0.93 28.88 -14.55
C PHE A 155 1.02 27.88 -13.39
N LEU A 156 1.04 28.36 -12.14
CA LEU A 156 1.07 27.51 -10.96
C LEU A 156 -0.21 26.67 -10.83
N ALA A 157 -1.38 27.30 -11.04
CA ALA A 157 -2.66 26.61 -11.01
C ALA A 157 -2.74 25.50 -12.05
N LEU A 158 -2.27 25.75 -13.28
CA LEU A 158 -2.21 24.75 -14.34
C LEU A 158 -1.22 23.62 -13.99
N LEU A 159 -0.01 23.97 -13.56
CA LEU A 159 1.04 22.99 -13.24
C LEU A 159 0.59 22.02 -12.14
N PHE A 160 0.18 22.55 -10.97
CA PHE A 160 -0.24 21.73 -9.86
C PHE A 160 -1.58 21.03 -10.12
N GLY A 161 -2.53 21.71 -10.78
CA GLY A 161 -3.81 21.13 -11.15
C GLY A 161 -3.66 19.96 -12.14
N ALA A 162 -2.79 20.09 -13.14
CA ALA A 162 -2.50 19.02 -14.08
C ALA A 162 -1.82 17.83 -13.38
N THR A 163 -0.81 18.07 -12.55
CA THR A 163 -0.13 17.00 -11.79
C THR A 163 -1.09 16.28 -10.85
N PHE A 164 -1.95 17.01 -10.13
CA PHE A 164 -2.96 16.44 -9.25
C PHE A 164 -3.97 15.58 -10.01
N THR A 165 -4.45 16.08 -11.16
CA THR A 165 -5.38 15.34 -12.02
C THR A 165 -4.76 14.03 -12.51
N VAL A 166 -3.51 14.09 -12.99
CA VAL A 166 -2.77 12.90 -13.39
C VAL A 166 -2.62 11.91 -12.22
N ALA A 167 -2.28 12.40 -11.02
CA ALA A 167 -2.16 11.55 -9.83
C ALA A 167 -3.47 10.82 -9.50
N ILE A 168 -4.61 11.52 -9.51
CA ILE A 168 -5.94 10.90 -9.28
C ILE A 168 -6.24 9.84 -10.35
N VAL A 169 -5.99 10.15 -11.63
CA VAL A 169 -6.27 9.21 -12.72
C VAL A 169 -5.43 7.94 -12.58
N LEU A 170 -4.12 8.08 -12.33
CA LEU A 170 -3.22 6.94 -12.17
C LEU A 170 -3.58 6.10 -10.93
N LEU A 171 -3.92 6.75 -9.81
CA LEU A 171 -4.39 6.07 -8.60
C LEU A 171 -5.70 5.32 -8.86
N GLY A 172 -6.66 5.95 -9.53
CA GLY A 172 -7.93 5.33 -9.89
C GLY A 172 -7.76 4.08 -10.79
N ILE A 173 -6.82 4.13 -11.73
CA ILE A 173 -6.47 2.96 -12.56
C ILE A 173 -5.85 1.86 -11.69
N GLY A 174 -4.94 2.20 -10.77
CA GLY A 174 -4.33 1.25 -9.84
C GLY A 174 -5.36 0.55 -8.94
N ILE A 175 -6.24 1.34 -8.32
CA ILE A 175 -7.36 0.84 -7.50
C ILE A 175 -8.27 -0.07 -8.34
N SER A 176 -8.58 0.31 -9.57
CA SER A 176 -9.42 -0.50 -10.47
C SER A 176 -8.79 -1.85 -10.78
N LYS A 177 -7.46 -1.90 -11.00
CA LYS A 177 -6.73 -3.16 -11.23
C LYS A 177 -6.71 -4.03 -9.97
N PHE A 178 -6.39 -3.43 -8.82
CA PHE A 178 -6.41 -4.12 -7.52
C PHE A 178 -7.79 -4.71 -7.22
N TRP A 179 -8.85 -3.92 -7.44
CA TRP A 179 -10.22 -4.34 -7.24
C TRP A 179 -10.59 -5.51 -8.14
N ARG A 180 -10.21 -5.48 -9.43
CA ARG A 180 -10.46 -6.58 -10.38
C ARG A 180 -9.73 -7.88 -10.01
N GLN A 181 -8.59 -7.80 -9.32
CA GLN A 181 -7.87 -8.99 -8.86
C GLN A 181 -8.52 -9.55 -7.60
N THR A 182 -8.73 -8.71 -6.59
CA THR A 182 -9.27 -9.12 -5.28
C THR A 182 -10.75 -9.48 -5.32
N SER A 183 -11.53 -8.93 -6.26
CA SER A 183 -12.94 -9.30 -6.44
C SER A 183 -13.12 -10.76 -6.87
N LYS A 184 -12.07 -11.41 -7.42
CA LYS A 184 -12.14 -12.82 -7.84
C LYS A 184 -12.23 -13.80 -6.67
N VAL A 185 -11.72 -13.40 -5.50
CA VAL A 185 -11.72 -14.24 -4.29
C VAL A 185 -12.87 -13.94 -3.33
N ILE A 186 -13.68 -12.91 -3.62
CA ILE A 186 -14.88 -12.61 -2.86
C ILE A 186 -16.00 -13.53 -3.36
N HIS A 187 -16.41 -14.48 -2.52
CA HIS A 187 -17.55 -15.34 -2.80
C HIS A 187 -18.85 -14.58 -2.61
N GLY A 188 -19.64 -14.44 -3.68
CA GLY A 188 -20.93 -13.75 -3.66
C GLY A 188 -20.90 -12.39 -4.36
N LYS A 189 -22.04 -11.70 -4.36
CA LYS A 189 -22.16 -10.32 -4.88
C LYS A 189 -22.08 -9.37 -3.70
N VAL A 190 -21.43 -8.22 -3.90
CA VAL A 190 -21.47 -7.12 -2.92
C VAL A 190 -22.89 -6.56 -2.91
N GLU A 191 -23.57 -6.67 -1.78
CA GLU A 191 -24.93 -6.18 -1.61
C GLU A 191 -24.97 -4.76 -1.02
N LYS A 192 -26.13 -4.10 -1.09
CA LYS A 192 -26.30 -2.76 -0.51
C LYS A 192 -25.98 -2.70 0.99
N PRO A 193 -26.38 -3.68 1.83
CA PRO A 193 -26.04 -3.67 3.25
C PRO A 193 -24.52 -3.72 3.50
N ASP A 194 -23.78 -4.46 2.68
CA ASP A 194 -22.31 -4.54 2.79
C ASP A 194 -21.65 -3.18 2.56
N LEU A 195 -22.13 -2.44 1.55
CA LEU A 195 -21.66 -1.09 1.26
C LEU A 195 -21.94 -0.14 2.40
N VAL A 196 -23.15 -0.16 2.96
CA VAL A 196 -23.52 0.69 4.11
C VAL A 196 -22.64 0.36 5.31
N GLN A 197 -22.45 -0.92 5.63
CA GLN A 197 -21.60 -1.34 6.74
C GLN A 197 -20.14 -0.94 6.52
N ALA A 198 -19.61 -1.15 5.31
CA ALA A 198 -18.25 -0.75 4.97
C ALA A 198 -18.06 0.77 5.11
N THR A 199 -18.99 1.57 4.58
CA THR A 199 -18.96 3.04 4.71
C THR A 199 -19.01 3.46 6.18
N GLN A 200 -19.89 2.86 7.00
CA GLN A 200 -19.95 3.15 8.43
C GLN A 200 -18.65 2.80 9.15
N ASN A 201 -18.06 1.63 8.87
CA ASN A 201 -16.80 1.21 9.49
C ASN A 201 -15.64 2.14 9.10
N VAL A 202 -15.60 2.61 7.85
CA VAL A 202 -14.58 3.56 7.37
C VAL A 202 -14.77 4.93 8.03
N LEU A 203 -15.99 5.46 8.07
CA LEU A 203 -16.26 6.78 8.66
C LEU A 203 -16.06 6.82 10.18
N THR A 204 -16.33 5.71 10.87
CA THR A 204 -16.10 5.58 12.31
C THR A 204 -14.69 5.10 12.66
N LEU A 205 -13.87 4.77 11.64
CA LEU A 205 -12.53 4.20 11.79
C LEU A 205 -12.51 2.98 12.73
N LYS A 206 -13.59 2.19 12.73
CA LYS A 206 -13.87 1.12 13.70
C LYS A 206 -12.71 0.16 13.93
N TYR A 207 -11.91 -0.12 12.91
CA TYR A 207 -10.82 -1.10 12.94
C TYR A 207 -9.42 -0.48 12.95
N LEU A 208 -9.32 0.85 13.04
CA LEU A 208 -8.03 1.53 12.99
C LEU A 208 -7.13 1.15 14.17
N ASP A 209 -7.73 0.93 15.34
CA ASP A 209 -7.07 0.58 16.60
C ASP A 209 -7.10 -0.92 16.91
N GLY A 210 -7.22 -1.76 15.88
CA GLY A 210 -7.36 -3.19 16.07
C GLY A 210 -8.73 -3.63 16.60
N GLY A 211 -9.77 -2.79 16.51
CA GLY A 211 -11.19 -3.17 16.65
C GLY A 211 -11.69 -3.31 18.09
N HIS A 212 -10.80 -3.21 19.08
CA HIS A 212 -11.12 -3.37 20.50
C HIS A 212 -11.24 -2.06 21.29
N GLY A 213 -11.06 -0.89 20.65
CA GLY A 213 -11.30 0.41 21.31
C GLY A 213 -10.19 0.86 22.27
N LYS A 214 -9.02 0.20 22.26
CA LYS A 214 -7.96 0.47 23.25
C LYS A 214 -6.76 1.22 22.70
N GLY A 215 -6.67 1.43 21.39
CA GLY A 215 -5.47 1.96 20.73
C GLY A 215 -4.55 0.87 20.16
N CYS A 216 -3.58 1.29 19.34
CA CYS A 216 -2.56 0.40 18.77
C CYS A 216 -1.47 0.09 19.81
N ASN A 217 -0.85 -1.07 19.66
CA ASN A 217 0.41 -1.39 20.34
C ASN A 217 1.57 -0.85 19.50
N GLU A 218 2.59 -0.31 20.16
CA GLU A 218 3.78 0.25 19.51
C GLU A 218 5.04 -0.55 19.86
N GLN A 219 5.86 -0.08 20.81
CA GLN A 219 7.11 -0.73 21.21
C GLN A 219 6.93 -1.72 22.37
N ASP A 220 5.85 -1.57 23.15
CA ASP A 220 5.53 -2.40 24.31
C ASP A 220 4.09 -2.95 24.21
N ASP A 221 3.73 -3.80 25.17
CA ASP A 221 2.39 -4.40 25.25
C ASP A 221 1.30 -3.39 25.67
N ARG A 222 1.64 -2.11 25.87
CA ARG A 222 0.67 -1.08 26.24
C ARG A 222 -0.09 -0.61 25.01
N TYR A 223 -1.35 -0.26 25.23
CA TYR A 223 -2.15 0.40 24.21
C TYR A 223 -1.98 1.93 24.27
N THR A 224 -2.28 2.60 23.16
CA THR A 224 -2.17 4.06 22.95
C THR A 224 -3.46 4.83 23.22
#